data_AF-A0A2S3IR61-F1
#
_entry.id   AF-A0A2S3IR61-F1
#
_cell.length_a   1.000
_cell.length_b   1.000
_cell.length_c   1.000
_cell.angle_alpha   90.00
_cell.angle_beta   90.00
_cell.angle_gamma   90.00
#
_symmetry.space_group_name_H-M   'P 1'
#
loop_
_entity.id
_entity.type
_entity.pdbx_description
1 polymer ?
#
loop_
_entity_poly.entity_id
_entity_poly.type
_entity_poly.pdbx_seq_one_letter_code
_entity_poly.pdbx_strand_id
1 'polypeptide(L)'
;MLVLFETPTGFALFKVLDEGKLDKVEDLWKELTTSDSARRVVELKAFNKFENTSDALSAATLIIDSNPSNGLRKFLQKHCEGETLAVADSKLGNAIKEKLVSGAPYLFICL
;
A
#
# COMPACT_ATOMS: atom_id res chain seq x y z
N MET A 1 -1.35 10.77 -4.04
CA MET A 1 -0.95 9.36 -4.25
C MET A 1 -1.08 8.55 -2.96
N LEU A 2 -1.40 7.25 -3.05
CA LEU A 2 -1.46 6.30 -1.93
C LEU A 2 -0.35 5.25 -2.02
N VAL A 3 0.13 4.79 -0.87
CA VAL A 3 1.13 3.71 -0.74
C VAL A 3 0.50 2.56 0.05
N LEU A 4 0.49 1.36 -0.52
CA LEU A 4 0.11 0.13 0.18
C LEU A 4 1.28 -0.36 1.03
N PHE A 5 1.03 -0.59 2.31
CA PHE A 5 1.99 -1.18 3.22
C PHE A 5 1.43 -2.46 3.84
N GLU A 6 2.16 -3.56 3.67
CA GLU A 6 1.78 -4.89 4.11
C GLU A 6 2.48 -5.20 5.42
N THR A 7 1.69 -5.46 6.47
CA THR A 7 2.23 -5.82 7.79
C THR A 7 1.64 -7.15 8.25
N PRO A 8 2.32 -7.89 9.14
CA PRO A 8 1.77 -9.13 9.70
C PRO A 8 0.42 -8.94 10.43
N THR A 9 0.12 -7.71 10.86
CA THR A 9 -1.13 -7.36 11.55
C THR A 9 -2.24 -6.94 10.60
N GLY A 10 -1.92 -6.56 9.35
CA GLY A 10 -2.91 -6.06 8.41
C GLY A 10 -2.32 -5.24 7.26
N PHE A 11 -3.21 -4.66 6.47
CA PHE A 11 -2.87 -3.77 5.35
C PHE A 11 -3.10 -2.31 5.73
N ALA A 12 -2.13 -1.45 5.45
CA ALA A 12 -2.23 -0.01 5.65
C ALA A 12 -2.18 0.71 4.31
N LEU A 13 -2.96 1.79 4.18
CA LEU A 13 -2.84 2.76 3.11
C LEU A 13 -2.35 4.06 3.69
N PHE A 14 -1.20 4.52 3.20
CA PHE A 14 -0.66 5.83 3.53
C PHE A 14 -0.91 6.78 2.38
N LYS A 15 -1.40 7.98 2.68
CA LYS A 15 -1.45 9.08 1.74
C LYS A 15 -0.12 9.83 1.80
N VAL A 16 0.49 10.03 0.64
CA VAL A 16 1.69 10.87 0.53
C VAL A 16 1.25 12.33 0.53
N LEU A 17 1.81 13.12 1.45
CA LEU A 17 1.53 14.54 1.59
C LEU A 17 2.49 15.39 0.77
N ASP A 18 3.75 14.96 0.67
CA ASP A 18 4.81 15.65 -0.06
C ASP A 18 5.38 14.73 -1.15
N GLU A 19 4.77 14.78 -2.35
CA GLU A 19 5.20 13.94 -3.48
C GLU A 19 6.60 14.34 -4.00
N GLY A 20 7.01 15.60 -3.84
CA GLY A 20 8.34 16.08 -4.27
C GLY A 20 9.51 15.50 -3.44
N LYS A 21 9.23 14.93 -2.27
CA LYS A 21 10.22 14.18 -1.47
C LYS A 21 10.47 12.78 -2.02
N LEU A 22 9.55 12.24 -2.82
CA LEU A 22 9.72 10.93 -3.44
C LEU A 22 10.67 10.95 -4.64
N ASP A 23 10.91 12.12 -5.23
CA ASP A 23 11.90 12.30 -6.30
C ASP A 23 13.35 12.19 -5.78
N LYS A 24 13.56 12.33 -4.46
CA LYS A 24 14.88 12.23 -3.80
C LYS A 24 14.96 10.98 -2.90
N VAL A 25 14.86 9.83 -3.53
CA VAL A 25 14.79 8.51 -2.87
C VAL A 25 15.97 8.27 -1.90
N GLU A 26 17.17 8.78 -2.21
CA GLU A 26 18.38 8.59 -1.39
C GLU A 26 18.27 9.14 0.04
N ASP A 27 17.47 10.20 0.23
CA ASP A 27 17.31 10.87 1.52
C ASP A 27 15.95 10.58 2.20
N LEU A 28 15.01 9.95 1.48
CA LEU A 28 13.65 9.72 1.97
C LEU A 28 13.61 8.95 3.30
N TRP A 29 14.50 7.97 3.48
CA TRP A 29 14.58 7.18 4.71
C TRP A 29 14.93 8.02 5.95
N LYS A 30 15.65 9.14 5.77
CA LYS A 30 15.99 10.06 6.87
C LYS A 30 14.73 10.74 7.41
N GLU A 31 13.82 11.10 6.53
CA GLU A 31 12.53 11.70 6.90
C GLU A 31 11.59 10.69 7.57
N LEU A 32 11.82 9.38 7.41
CA LEU A 32 11.06 8.32 8.08
C LEU A 32 11.73 7.84 9.38
N THR A 33 12.84 8.44 9.80
CA THR A 33 13.58 8.02 11.00
C THR A 33 12.87 8.40 12.30
N THR A 34 12.12 9.52 12.31
CA THR A 34 11.35 9.97 13.48
C THR A 34 9.87 10.04 13.17
N SER A 35 9.02 9.86 14.20
CA SER A 35 7.57 9.97 14.03
C SER A 35 7.14 11.35 13.53
N ASP A 36 7.80 12.40 14.00
CA ASP A 36 7.42 13.78 13.67
C ASP A 36 7.79 14.15 12.24
N SER A 37 8.94 13.65 11.74
CA SER A 37 9.32 13.80 10.33
C SER A 37 8.44 12.96 9.41
N ALA A 38 8.15 11.71 9.79
CA ALA A 38 7.35 10.80 8.97
C ALA A 38 5.93 11.35 8.75
N ARG A 39 5.31 11.93 9.79
CA ARG A 39 3.98 12.56 9.72
C ARG A 39 3.88 13.73 8.74
N ARG A 40 5.00 14.35 8.38
CA ARG A 40 5.03 15.42 7.36
C ARG A 40 5.07 14.88 5.95
N VAL A 41 5.54 13.65 5.76
CA VAL A 41 5.69 13.00 4.45
C VAL A 41 4.50 12.11 4.14
N VAL A 42 4.02 11.35 5.13
CA VAL A 42 2.94 10.39 4.98
C VAL A 42 1.91 10.50 6.10
N GLU A 43 0.66 10.26 5.74
CA GLU A 43 -0.49 10.20 6.65
C GLU A 43 -1.21 8.86 6.51
N LEU A 44 -1.57 8.21 7.62
CA LEU A 44 -2.34 6.97 7.57
C LEU A 44 -3.78 7.27 7.12
N LYS A 45 -4.15 6.81 5.92
CA LYS A 45 -5.50 6.99 5.35
C LYS A 45 -6.47 5.90 5.85
N ALA A 46 -6.01 4.65 5.85
CA ALA A 46 -6.84 3.53 6.27
C ALA A 46 -5.96 2.37 6.75
N PHE A 47 -6.49 1.59 7.70
CA PHE A 47 -5.85 0.38 8.19
C PHE A 47 -6.87 -0.74 8.30
N ASN A 48 -6.57 -1.89 7.70
CA ASN A 48 -7.38 -3.09 7.78
C ASN A 48 -6.61 -4.17 8.54
N LYS A 49 -6.96 -4.33 9.82
CA LYS A 49 -6.38 -5.34 10.71
C LYS A 49 -6.95 -6.73 10.39
N PHE A 50 -6.12 -7.77 10.45
CA PHE A 50 -6.59 -9.15 10.41
C PHE A 50 -7.35 -9.52 11.69
N GLU A 51 -8.48 -10.21 11.55
CA GLU A 51 -9.32 -10.58 12.70
C GLU A 51 -8.66 -11.66 13.54
N ASN A 52 -7.98 -12.61 12.90
CA ASN A 52 -7.36 -13.76 13.54
C ASN A 52 -6.07 -14.19 12.82
N THR A 53 -5.36 -15.14 13.42
CA THR A 53 -4.09 -15.67 12.91
C THR A 53 -4.24 -16.43 11.59
N SER A 54 -5.39 -17.06 11.35
CA SER A 54 -5.65 -17.80 10.11
C SER A 54 -5.76 -16.84 8.91
N ASP A 55 -6.44 -15.71 9.09
CA ASP A 55 -6.55 -14.67 8.07
C ASP A 55 -5.19 -14.03 7.80
N ALA A 56 -4.42 -13.76 8.85
CA ALA A 56 -3.06 -13.22 8.75
C ALA A 56 -2.13 -14.17 7.97
N LEU A 57 -2.14 -15.46 8.30
CA LEU A 57 -1.33 -16.47 7.62
C LEU A 57 -1.74 -16.62 6.15
N SER A 58 -3.05 -16.70 5.89
CA SER A 58 -3.57 -16.83 4.52
C SER A 58 -3.22 -15.62 3.66
N ALA A 59 -3.34 -14.41 4.22
CA ALA A 59 -2.95 -13.18 3.55
C ALA A 59 -1.44 -13.15 3.28
N ALA A 60 -0.60 -13.49 4.26
CA ALA A 60 0.85 -13.52 4.10
C ALA A 60 1.30 -14.48 2.99
N THR A 61 0.74 -15.70 2.93
CA THR A 61 1.03 -16.66 1.85
C THR A 61 0.64 -16.11 0.48
N LEU A 62 -0.55 -15.52 0.37
CA LEU A 62 -1.01 -14.93 -0.88
C LEU A 62 -0.15 -13.75 -1.35
N ILE A 63 0.34 -12.93 -0.42
CA ILE A 63 1.28 -11.85 -0.72
C ILE A 63 2.62 -12.39 -1.24
N ILE A 64 3.15 -13.46 -0.63
CA ILE A 64 4.38 -14.13 -1.11
C ILE A 64 4.22 -14.63 -2.56
N ASP A 65 3.02 -15.12 -2.90
CA ASP A 65 2.67 -15.56 -4.26
C ASP A 65 2.24 -14.40 -5.19
N SER A 66 2.43 -13.15 -4.78
CA SER A 66 2.03 -11.92 -5.51
C SER A 66 0.55 -11.90 -5.90
N ASN A 67 -0.33 -12.44 -5.05
CA ASN A 67 -1.76 -12.58 -5.31
C ASN A 67 -2.59 -11.82 -4.26
N PRO A 68 -3.49 -10.90 -4.64
CA PRO A 68 -4.27 -10.15 -3.66
C PRO A 68 -5.42 -10.99 -3.08
N SER A 69 -5.47 -11.07 -1.75
CA SER A 69 -6.56 -11.70 -0.98
C SER A 69 -7.89 -10.96 -1.18
N ASN A 70 -9.01 -11.65 -0.93
CA ASN A 70 -10.35 -11.04 -1.03
C ASN A 70 -10.51 -9.85 -0.08
N GLY A 71 -9.90 -9.92 1.11
CA GLY A 71 -9.89 -8.81 2.07
C GLY A 71 -9.14 -7.60 1.54
N LEU A 72 -7.97 -7.80 0.92
CA LEU A 72 -7.18 -6.72 0.31
C LEU A 72 -7.95 -6.04 -0.82
N ARG A 73 -8.61 -6.81 -1.70
CA ARG A 73 -9.38 -6.22 -2.81
C ARG A 73 -10.53 -5.35 -2.32
N LYS A 74 -11.32 -5.82 -1.34
CA LYS A 74 -12.41 -5.04 -0.74
C LYS A 74 -11.88 -3.78 -0.06
N PHE A 75 -10.74 -3.88 0.61
CA PHE A 75 -10.08 -2.75 1.26
C PHE A 75 -9.64 -1.69 0.26
N LEU A 76 -8.98 -2.09 -0.83
CA LEU A 76 -8.53 -1.18 -1.88
C LEU A 76 -9.72 -0.53 -2.62
N GLN A 77 -10.77 -1.30 -2.95
CA GLN A 77 -11.99 -0.75 -3.57
C GLN A 77 -12.62 0.35 -2.71
N LYS A 78 -12.63 0.18 -1.39
CA LYS A 78 -13.24 1.15 -0.47
C LYS A 78 -12.44 2.44 -0.31
N HIS A 79 -11.11 2.41 -0.50
CA HIS A 79 -10.21 3.49 -0.07
C HIS A 79 -9.33 4.08 -1.18
N CYS A 80 -9.26 3.47 -2.36
CA CYS A 80 -8.39 3.85 -3.48
C CYS A 80 -9.11 4.38 -4.73
N GLU A 81 -10.40 4.73 -4.66
CA GLU A 81 -11.11 5.29 -5.82
C GLU A 81 -10.47 6.60 -6.30
N GLY A 82 -10.08 6.64 -7.58
CA GLY A 82 -9.54 7.83 -8.23
C GLY A 82 -8.12 8.23 -7.83
N GLU A 83 -7.42 7.45 -7.01
CA GLU A 83 -6.04 7.72 -6.59
C GLU A 83 -5.05 6.69 -7.14
N THR A 84 -3.84 7.16 -7.44
CA THR A 84 -2.68 6.31 -7.76
C THR A 84 -2.26 5.49 -6.55
N LEU A 85 -2.03 4.18 -6.74
CA LEU A 85 -1.55 3.27 -5.70
C LEU A 85 -0.13 2.79 -6.00
N ALA A 86 0.80 3.10 -5.10
CA ALA A 86 2.14 2.53 -5.08
C ALA A 86 2.15 1.21 -4.29
N VAL A 87 2.80 0.19 -4.87
CA VAL A 87 2.93 -1.16 -4.34
C VAL A 87 4.40 -1.56 -4.48
N ALA A 88 4.98 -2.14 -3.42
CA ALA A 88 6.40 -2.51 -3.43
C ALA A 88 6.72 -3.61 -4.47
N ASP A 89 5.87 -4.63 -4.56
CA ASP A 89 6.01 -5.71 -5.55
C ASP A 89 5.23 -5.40 -6.84
N SER A 90 5.96 -5.30 -7.95
CA SER A 90 5.41 -5.12 -9.29
C SER A 90 4.42 -6.22 -9.70
N LYS A 91 4.65 -7.49 -9.33
CA LYS A 91 3.76 -8.61 -9.67
C LYS A 91 2.45 -8.51 -8.91
N LEU A 92 2.52 -8.19 -7.62
CA LEU A 92 1.33 -7.97 -6.81
C LEU A 92 0.55 -6.76 -7.35
N GLY A 93 1.25 -5.70 -7.73
CA GLY A 93 0.68 -4.54 -8.40
C GLY A 93 -0.11 -4.91 -9.67
N ASN A 94 0.49 -5.72 -10.56
CA ASN A 94 -0.18 -6.21 -11.76
C ASN A 94 -1.40 -7.08 -11.43
N ALA A 95 -1.27 -8.00 -10.47
CA ALA A 95 -2.38 -8.84 -10.04
C ALA A 95 -3.53 -8.01 -9.43
N ILE A 96 -3.22 -6.96 -8.67
CA ILE A 96 -4.20 -5.99 -8.15
C ILE A 96 -4.89 -5.29 -9.32
N LYS A 97 -4.15 -4.79 -10.32
CA LYS A 97 -4.69 -4.08 -11.48
C LYS A 97 -5.63 -4.96 -12.31
N GLU A 98 -5.27 -6.22 -12.55
CA GLU A 98 -6.12 -7.16 -13.29
C GLU A 98 -7.42 -7.48 -12.55
N LYS A 99 -7.36 -7.51 -11.21
CA LYS A 99 -8.45 -7.95 -10.34
C LYS A 99 -9.31 -6.82 -9.81
N LEU A 100 -8.82 -5.58 -9.83
CA LEU A 100 -9.53 -4.35 -9.48
C LEU A 100 -9.89 -3.61 -10.76
N VAL A 101 -10.99 -4.03 -11.40
CA VAL A 101 -11.52 -3.40 -12.61
C VAL A 101 -12.25 -2.11 -12.23
N SER A 102 -11.53 -1.04 -11.89
CA SER A 102 -12.11 0.31 -11.74
C SER A 102 -11.06 1.42 -11.93
N GLY A 103 -10.85 1.81 -13.20
CA GLY A 103 -10.73 3.21 -13.64
C GLY A 103 -9.52 4.09 -13.26
N ALA A 104 -8.62 3.70 -12.36
CA ALA A 104 -7.49 4.57 -11.99
C ALA A 104 -6.22 4.29 -12.81
N PRO A 105 -5.48 5.33 -13.27
CA PRO A 105 -4.16 5.14 -13.86
C PRO A 105 -3.17 4.79 -12.75
N TYR A 106 -2.97 3.48 -12.52
CA TYR A 106 -1.98 2.98 -11.57
C TYR A 106 -0.57 3.27 -12.08
N LEU A 107 0.02 4.37 -11.63
CA LEU A 107 1.46 4.63 -11.76
C LEU A 107 2.17 3.81 -10.68
N PHE A 108 2.86 2.77 -11.11
CA PHE A 108 3.66 1.91 -10.25
C PHE A 108 5.01 2.55 -10.00
N ILE A 109 5.29 2.84 -8.74
CA ILE A 109 6.66 3.08 -8.27
C ILE A 109 7.04 1.83 -7.49
N CYS A 110 7.87 0.98 -8.09
CA CYS A 110 8.63 0.00 -7.30
C CYS A 110 9.60 0.81 -6.44
N LEU A 111 9.38 0.77 -5.12
CA LEU A 111 10.36 1.19 -4.13
C LEU A 111 11.36 0.07 -3.86
#